data_AF-A0A935RG49-F1
#
_entry.id   AF-A0A935RG49-F1
#
_cell.length_a   1.000
_cell.length_b   1.000
_cell.length_c   1.000
_cell.angle_alpha   90.00
_cell.angle_beta   90.00
_cell.angle_gamma   90.00
#
_symmetry.space_group_name_H-M   'P 1'
#
loop_
_entity.id
_entity.type
_entity.pdbx_description
1 polymer ?
#
loop_
_entity_poly.entity_id
_entity_poly.type
_entity_poly.pdbx_seq_one_letter_code
_entity_poly.pdbx_strand_id
1 'polypeptide(L)'
;MGQAPESTNTAAGPEAGATADPGRRLPAGLKLPAVKLPALKLPKLPALKLQKPEFRVPRPGRPALADLVCAAGAASLVLSVLFVVNAPELNRLQARSSEEKIVANAATLQLAAETYAALNGGRYPRDVLELLPLLPEGAAPRNPYTDEPTMFRGLAGDLTYRPAAGGSYVIEAWGRGAARPQRLAMLRGNAPSAAH
;
A
#
# COMPACT_ATOMS: atom_id res chain seq x y z
N MET A 1 -35.30 -26.20 -45.63
CA MET A 1 -36.32 -25.84 -44.63
C MET A 1 -35.91 -26.50 -43.32
N GLY A 2 -35.32 -25.75 -42.40
CA GLY A 2 -34.85 -26.24 -41.10
C GLY A 2 -34.94 -25.10 -40.10
N GLN A 3 -35.75 -25.28 -39.08
CA GLN A 3 -36.18 -24.27 -38.11
C GLN A 3 -35.00 -23.76 -37.27
N ALA A 4 -34.98 -22.45 -37.05
CA ALA A 4 -34.14 -21.79 -36.06
C ALA A 4 -34.75 -21.98 -34.65
N PRO A 5 -33.94 -22.19 -33.60
CA PRO A 5 -34.43 -22.15 -32.23
C PRO A 5 -34.52 -20.71 -31.72
N GLU A 6 -35.71 -20.36 -31.25
CA GLU A 6 -36.03 -19.18 -30.43
C GLU A 6 -35.21 -19.18 -29.14
N SER A 7 -34.50 -18.08 -28.89
CA SER A 7 -33.86 -17.77 -27.62
C SER A 7 -34.73 -16.78 -26.84
N THR A 8 -35.63 -17.30 -26.00
CA THR A 8 -36.25 -16.55 -24.91
C THR A 8 -35.41 -16.78 -23.65
N ASN A 9 -34.78 -15.72 -23.14
CA ASN A 9 -34.27 -15.76 -21.77
C ASN A 9 -34.62 -14.46 -21.04
N THR A 10 -35.67 -14.58 -20.24
CA THR A 10 -36.21 -13.63 -19.29
C THR A 10 -35.80 -14.11 -17.90
N ALA A 11 -34.97 -13.33 -17.20
CA ALA A 11 -34.88 -13.24 -15.73
C ALA A 11 -33.77 -12.22 -15.42
N ALA A 12 -34.09 -10.99 -15.02
CA ALA A 12 -34.45 -10.59 -13.65
C ALA A 12 -33.30 -10.79 -12.65
N GLY A 13 -32.84 -9.67 -12.06
CA GLY A 13 -31.59 -9.51 -11.33
C GLY A 13 -31.51 -10.19 -9.96
N PRO A 14 -30.41 -9.92 -9.24
CA PRO A 14 -30.58 -8.95 -8.15
C PRO A 14 -29.49 -7.87 -8.11
N GLU A 15 -29.93 -6.63 -7.92
CA GLU A 15 -29.12 -5.52 -7.46
C GLU A 15 -28.65 -5.79 -6.03
N ALA A 16 -27.38 -6.21 -5.87
CA ALA A 16 -26.72 -6.25 -4.59
C ALA A 16 -26.18 -4.85 -4.25
N GLY A 17 -27.03 -4.05 -3.61
CA GLY A 17 -26.63 -2.79 -2.99
C GLY A 17 -25.63 -3.05 -1.85
N ALA A 18 -24.35 -2.80 -2.13
CA ALA A 18 -23.33 -2.68 -1.10
C ALA A 18 -23.45 -1.30 -0.47
N THR A 19 -24.36 -1.18 0.51
CA THR A 19 -24.48 -0.03 1.40
C THR A 19 -23.18 0.05 2.21
N ALA A 20 -22.25 0.89 1.77
CA ALA A 20 -21.11 1.29 2.59
C ALA A 20 -21.66 1.89 3.88
N ASP A 21 -21.36 1.27 5.02
CA ASP A 21 -21.67 1.74 6.36
C ASP A 21 -20.55 2.71 6.81
N PRO A 22 -20.75 4.04 6.78
CA PRO A 22 -19.75 5.01 7.24
C PRO A 22 -19.77 5.16 8.77
N GLY A 23 -20.34 4.20 9.49
CA GLY A 23 -20.75 4.33 10.90
C GLY A 23 -19.89 3.67 11.95
N ARG A 24 -18.70 3.11 11.64
CA ARG A 24 -17.77 2.59 12.68
C ARG A 24 -17.16 3.75 13.48
N ARG A 25 -17.97 4.30 14.37
CA ARG A 25 -17.57 5.19 15.46
C ARG A 25 -16.51 4.46 16.28
N LEU A 26 -15.34 5.06 16.37
CA LEU A 26 -14.30 4.69 17.33
C LEU A 26 -14.96 4.56 18.71
N PRO A 27 -14.65 3.50 19.48
CA PRO A 27 -15.23 3.31 20.81
C PRO A 27 -14.94 4.55 21.67
N ALA A 28 -16.01 5.28 21.98
CA ALA A 28 -16.00 6.41 22.88
C ALA A 28 -15.66 5.92 24.29
N GLY A 29 -14.38 5.84 24.62
CA GLY A 29 -13.99 5.28 25.92
C GLY A 29 -12.51 5.14 26.24
N LEU A 30 -11.59 5.58 25.36
CA LEU A 30 -10.16 5.57 25.72
C LEU A 30 -9.89 6.69 26.74
N LYS A 31 -10.06 6.36 28.03
CA LYS A 31 -9.66 7.22 29.16
C LYS A 31 -8.14 7.32 29.15
N LEU A 32 -7.61 8.33 28.47
CA LEU A 32 -6.21 8.70 28.59
C LEU A 32 -5.95 9.09 30.06
N PRO A 33 -4.95 8.48 30.73
CA PRO A 33 -4.62 8.85 32.09
C PRO A 33 -4.19 10.32 32.11
N ALA A 34 -4.85 11.12 32.94
CA ALA A 34 -4.51 12.52 33.12
C ALA A 34 -3.11 12.63 33.77
N VAL A 35 -2.10 12.83 32.93
CA VAL A 35 -0.73 13.08 33.38
C VAL A 35 -0.69 14.48 33.99
N LYS A 36 -0.63 14.57 35.32
CA LYS A 36 -0.38 15.83 36.05
C LYS A 36 1.05 16.28 35.75
N LEU A 37 1.19 17.22 34.82
CA LEU A 37 2.47 17.90 34.60
C LEU A 37 2.79 18.77 35.84
N PRO A 38 3.98 18.62 36.44
CA PRO A 38 4.39 19.44 37.58
C PRO A 38 4.46 20.91 37.16
N ALA A 39 3.90 21.80 37.98
CA ALA A 39 3.91 23.23 37.74
C ALA A 39 5.35 23.77 37.77
N LEU A 40 5.93 23.95 36.58
CA LEU A 40 7.21 24.63 36.40
C LEU A 40 7.03 26.09 36.82
N LYS A 41 7.55 26.43 38.00
CA LYS A 41 7.69 27.82 38.46
C LYS A 41 8.71 28.51 37.56
N LEU A 42 8.22 29.16 36.51
CA LEU A 42 9.05 30.01 35.66
C LEU A 42 9.61 31.17 36.51
N PRO A 43 10.94 31.36 36.55
CA PRO A 43 11.53 32.48 37.26
C PRO A 43 11.04 33.79 36.65
N LYS A 44 10.66 34.75 37.50
CA LYS A 44 10.27 36.10 37.08
C LYS A 44 11.48 36.77 36.44
N LEU A 45 11.55 36.76 35.12
CA LEU A 45 12.58 37.49 34.40
C LEU A 45 12.33 39.00 34.58
N PRO A 46 13.37 39.78 34.94
CA PRO A 46 13.25 41.22 35.06
C PRO A 46 12.83 41.81 33.72
N ALA A 47 11.89 42.76 33.75
CA ALA A 47 11.36 43.42 32.57
C ALA A 47 12.50 44.14 31.83
N LEU A 48 13.07 43.48 30.83
CA LEU A 48 14.00 44.08 29.89
C LEU A 48 13.26 45.22 29.20
N LYS A 49 13.69 46.45 29.47
CA LYS A 49 13.25 47.64 28.76
C LYS A 49 13.76 47.53 27.33
N LEU A 50 12.98 46.85 26.49
CA LEU A 50 13.24 46.72 25.07
C LEU A 50 13.02 48.11 24.46
N GLN A 51 14.10 48.91 24.38
CA GLN A 51 14.12 50.07 23.51
C GLN A 51 13.77 49.56 22.12
N LYS A 52 12.63 49.98 21.57
CA LYS A 52 12.16 49.56 20.26
C LYS A 52 13.09 50.24 19.24
N PRO A 53 14.09 49.54 18.67
CA PRO A 53 14.92 50.19 17.66
C PRO A 53 14.00 50.48 16.47
N GLU A 54 14.03 51.71 15.97
CA GLU A 54 13.39 52.03 14.70
C GLU A 54 14.18 51.33 13.58
N PHE A 55 13.89 50.05 13.39
CA PHE A 55 14.43 49.29 12.26
C PHE A 55 13.72 49.78 10.99
N ARG A 56 14.31 50.80 10.36
CA ARG A 56 13.92 51.20 9.00
C ARG A 56 14.37 50.12 8.05
N VAL A 57 13.47 49.18 7.75
CA VAL A 57 13.68 48.21 6.68
C VAL A 57 13.90 49.00 5.38
N PRO A 58 15.08 48.93 4.75
CA PRO A 58 15.27 49.51 3.44
C PRO A 58 14.26 48.85 2.50
N ARG A 59 13.36 49.63 1.90
CA ARG A 59 12.45 49.09 0.89
C ARG A 59 13.29 48.80 -0.35
N PRO A 60 13.48 47.54 -0.77
CA PRO A 60 14.12 47.26 -2.04
C PRO A 60 13.32 47.95 -3.14
N GLY A 61 14.01 48.60 -4.07
CA GLY A 61 13.39 49.17 -5.26
C GLY A 61 12.58 48.09 -5.97
N ARG A 62 11.37 48.44 -6.45
CA ARG A 62 10.56 47.49 -7.21
C ARG A 62 11.38 47.05 -8.43
N PRO A 63 11.67 45.75 -8.60
CA PRO A 63 12.38 45.29 -9.79
C PRO A 63 11.55 45.64 -11.03
N ALA A 64 12.24 45.91 -12.14
CA ALA A 64 11.55 46.14 -13.40
C ALA A 64 10.76 44.87 -13.77
N LEU A 65 9.60 45.03 -14.40
CA LEU A 65 8.76 43.90 -14.80
C LEU A 65 9.52 42.91 -15.71
N ALA A 66 10.43 43.43 -16.54
CA ALA A 66 11.31 42.63 -17.38
C ALA A 66 12.23 41.70 -16.57
N ASP A 67 12.82 42.19 -15.48
CA ASP A 67 13.69 41.38 -14.61
C ASP A 67 12.90 40.27 -13.92
N LEU A 68 11.67 40.55 -13.50
CA LEU A 68 10.79 39.56 -12.89
C LEU A 68 10.42 38.45 -13.88
N VAL A 69 10.09 38.81 -15.12
CA VAL A 69 9.78 37.83 -16.18
C VAL A 69 11.01 36.99 -16.52
N CYS A 70 12.19 37.60 -16.64
CA CYS A 70 13.43 36.88 -16.90
C CYS A 70 13.79 35.93 -15.75
N ALA A 71 13.67 36.38 -14.50
CA ALA A 71 13.93 35.56 -13.32
C ALA A 71 12.94 34.39 -13.21
N ALA A 72 11.65 34.63 -13.46
CA ALA A 72 10.63 33.58 -13.47
C ALA A 72 10.90 32.55 -14.57
N GLY A 73 11.28 33.01 -15.77
CA GLY A 73 11.66 32.14 -16.89
C GLY A 73 12.88 31.28 -16.55
N ALA A 74 13.93 31.88 -15.98
CA ALA A 74 15.13 31.16 -15.55
C ALA A 74 14.81 30.12 -14.46
N ALA A 75 14.00 30.48 -13.47
CA ALA A 75 13.60 29.57 -12.40
C ALA A 75 12.77 28.39 -12.93
N SER A 76 11.83 28.64 -13.85
CA SER A 76 11.03 27.60 -14.49
C SER A 76 11.88 26.64 -15.32
N LEU A 77 12.87 27.16 -16.06
CA LEU A 77 13.81 26.35 -16.83
C LEU A 77 14.64 25.44 -15.91
N VAL A 78 15.22 25.99 -14.85
CA VAL A 78 16.01 25.23 -13.88
C VAL A 78 15.16 24.12 -13.22
N LEU A 79 13.92 24.44 -12.82
CA LEU A 79 13.01 23.46 -12.23
C LEU A 79 12.67 22.33 -13.22
N SER A 80 12.45 22.67 -14.49
CA SER A 80 12.16 21.69 -15.54
C SER A 80 13.34 20.74 -15.77
N VAL A 81 14.57 21.27 -15.83
CA VAL A 81 15.79 20.45 -15.95
C VAL A 81 15.96 19.54 -14.74
N LEU A 82 15.77 20.05 -13.52
CA LEU A 82 15.82 19.25 -12.31
C LEU A 82 14.79 18.12 -12.33
N PHE A 83 13.56 18.39 -12.77
CA PHE A 83 12.51 17.38 -12.87
C PHE A 83 12.90 16.25 -13.84
N VAL A 84 13.39 16.60 -15.04
CA VAL A 84 13.80 15.63 -16.06
C VAL A 84 14.96 14.76 -15.56
N VAL A 85 15.94 15.36 -14.87
CA VAL A 85 17.08 14.63 -14.31
C VAL A 85 16.68 13.68 -13.18
N ASN A 86 15.69 14.04 -12.35
CA ASN A 86 15.26 13.23 -11.21
C ASN A 86 14.16 12.20 -11.54
N ALA A 87 13.46 12.34 -12.67
CA ALA A 87 12.43 11.39 -13.12
C ALA A 87 12.87 9.90 -13.12
N PRO A 88 14.07 9.50 -13.58
CA PRO A 88 14.49 8.09 -13.53
C PRO A 88 14.61 7.55 -12.10
N GLU A 89 15.07 8.36 -11.14
CA GLU A 89 15.17 7.95 -9.73
C GLU A 89 13.79 7.77 -9.10
N LEU A 90 12.85 8.66 -9.42
CA LEU A 90 11.47 8.51 -8.95
C LEU A 90 10.84 7.21 -9.48
N ASN A 91 11.06 6.88 -10.75
CA ASN A 91 10.59 5.62 -11.35
C ASN A 91 11.21 4.39 -10.67
N ARG A 92 12.49 4.45 -10.30
CA ARG A 92 13.16 3.37 -9.55
C ARG A 92 12.59 3.21 -8.14
N LEU A 93 12.33 4.32 -7.45
CA LEU A 93 11.72 4.29 -6.12
C LEU A 93 10.29 3.74 -6.15
N GLN A 94 9.50 4.15 -7.14
CA GLN A 94 8.15 3.60 -7.35
C GLN A 94 8.20 2.10 -7.65
N ALA A 95 9.10 1.65 -8.52
CA ALA A 95 9.27 0.24 -8.82
C ALA A 95 9.62 -0.59 -7.57
N ARG A 96 10.59 -0.12 -6.76
CA ARG A 96 10.95 -0.77 -5.49
C ARG A 96 9.79 -0.81 -4.50
N SER A 97 9.04 0.28 -4.37
CA SER A 97 7.87 0.32 -3.50
C SER A 97 6.80 -0.69 -3.94
N SER A 98 6.56 -0.82 -5.25
CA SER A 98 5.66 -1.87 -5.77
C SER A 98 6.19 -3.26 -5.46
N GLU A 99 7.50 -3.52 -5.61
CA GLU A 99 8.11 -4.82 -5.30
C GLU A 99 7.97 -5.19 -3.81
N GLU A 100 8.23 -4.24 -2.91
CA GLU A 100 8.04 -4.41 -1.47
C GLU A 100 6.59 -4.77 -1.12
N LYS A 101 5.60 -4.15 -1.78
CA LYS A 101 4.19 -4.49 -1.61
C LYS A 101 3.87 -5.92 -2.03
N ILE A 102 4.47 -6.41 -3.13
CA ILE A 102 4.28 -7.81 -3.56
C ILE A 102 4.85 -8.77 -2.52
N VAL A 103 6.04 -8.47 -1.98
CA VAL A 103 6.67 -9.28 -0.93
C VAL A 103 5.82 -9.26 0.35
N ALA A 104 5.27 -8.10 0.73
CA ALA A 104 4.36 -7.99 1.86
C ALA A 104 3.08 -8.83 1.65
N ASN A 105 2.48 -8.77 0.46
CA ASN A 105 1.32 -9.60 0.11
C ASN A 105 1.63 -11.10 0.21
N ALA A 106 2.84 -11.52 -0.19
CA ALA A 106 3.27 -12.91 -0.04
C ALA A 106 3.37 -13.33 1.44
N ALA A 107 3.88 -12.45 2.31
CA ALA A 107 3.92 -12.69 3.75
C ALA A 107 2.51 -12.76 4.36
N THR A 108 1.57 -11.93 3.90
CA THR A 108 0.15 -12.02 4.30
C THR A 108 -0.46 -13.36 3.90
N LEU A 109 -0.18 -13.84 2.68
CA LEU A 109 -0.65 -15.15 2.23
C LEU A 109 -0.02 -16.30 3.04
N GLN A 110 1.25 -16.16 3.42
CA GLN A 110 1.93 -17.10 4.32
C GLN A 110 1.22 -17.17 5.67
N LEU A 111 0.92 -16.01 6.27
CA LEU A 111 0.21 -15.94 7.54
C LEU A 111 -1.17 -16.59 7.47
N ALA A 112 -1.90 -16.39 6.36
CA ALA A 112 -3.17 -17.04 6.12
C ALA A 112 -3.02 -18.57 6.01
N ALA A 113 -1.98 -19.06 5.33
CA ALA A 113 -1.68 -20.49 5.23
C ALA A 113 -1.35 -21.12 6.59
N GLU A 114 -0.54 -20.46 7.42
CA GLU A 114 -0.25 -20.93 8.78
C GLU A 114 -1.50 -20.93 9.65
N THR A 115 -2.33 -19.90 9.52
CA THR A 115 -3.61 -19.82 10.26
C THR A 115 -4.56 -20.94 9.82
N TYR A 116 -4.66 -21.20 8.51
CA TYR A 116 -5.43 -22.32 7.99
C TYR A 116 -4.94 -23.64 8.57
N ALA A 117 -3.62 -23.89 8.60
CA ALA A 117 -3.07 -25.11 9.15
C ALA A 117 -3.37 -25.24 10.65
N ALA A 118 -3.26 -24.16 11.43
CA ALA A 118 -3.61 -24.15 12.85
C ALA A 118 -5.08 -24.56 13.08
N LEU A 119 -6.00 -24.11 12.22
CA LEU A 119 -7.41 -24.45 12.27
C LEU A 119 -7.72 -25.87 11.76
N ASN A 120 -6.89 -26.41 10.87
CA ASN A 120 -7.10 -27.70 10.20
C ASN A 120 -6.13 -28.81 10.65
N GLY A 121 -5.71 -28.76 11.91
CA GLY A 121 -4.89 -29.83 12.52
C GLY A 121 -3.52 -30.01 11.86
N GLY A 122 -2.88 -28.89 11.48
CA GLY A 122 -1.56 -28.87 10.84
C GLY A 122 -1.56 -29.13 9.34
N ARG A 123 -2.73 -29.23 8.69
CA ARG A 123 -2.83 -29.44 7.24
C ARG A 123 -2.96 -28.12 6.50
N TYR A 124 -2.04 -27.85 5.58
CA TYR A 124 -2.14 -26.72 4.65
C TYR A 124 -3.16 -26.98 3.53
N PRO A 125 -3.76 -25.93 2.95
CA PRO A 125 -4.74 -26.10 1.89
C PRO A 125 -4.10 -26.56 0.58
N ARG A 126 -4.92 -27.23 -0.25
CA ARG A 126 -4.50 -27.69 -1.57
C ARG A 126 -4.76 -26.64 -2.65
N ASP A 127 -5.77 -25.80 -2.44
CA ASP A 127 -6.09 -24.68 -3.31
C ASP A 127 -5.87 -23.34 -2.57
N VAL A 128 -5.32 -22.37 -3.27
CA VAL A 128 -5.11 -21.01 -2.76
C VAL A 128 -6.44 -20.31 -2.45
N LEU A 129 -7.51 -20.68 -3.15
CA LEU A 129 -8.84 -20.08 -2.93
C LEU A 129 -9.39 -20.37 -1.53
N GLU A 130 -8.96 -21.46 -0.90
CA GLU A 130 -9.31 -21.80 0.48
C GLU A 130 -8.72 -20.80 1.50
N LEU A 131 -7.70 -20.04 1.11
CA LEU A 131 -7.08 -19.01 1.95
C LEU A 131 -7.82 -17.68 1.92
N LEU A 132 -8.67 -17.41 0.91
CA LEU A 132 -9.33 -16.12 0.76
C LEU A 132 -10.09 -15.65 2.01
N PRO A 133 -10.87 -16.51 2.70
CA PRO A 133 -11.59 -16.09 3.91
C PRO A 133 -10.68 -15.66 5.08
N LEU A 134 -9.40 -16.06 5.06
CA LEU A 134 -8.42 -15.73 6.10
C LEU A 134 -7.55 -14.51 5.72
N LEU A 135 -7.67 -14.02 4.49
CA LEU A 135 -6.98 -12.82 4.05
C LEU A 135 -7.71 -11.55 4.53
N PRO A 136 -7.01 -10.41 4.58
CA PRO A 136 -7.64 -9.12 4.79
C PRO A 136 -8.81 -8.94 3.82
N GLU A 137 -9.95 -8.48 4.34
CA GLU A 137 -11.18 -8.24 3.57
C GLU A 137 -11.80 -9.51 2.93
N GLY A 138 -11.28 -10.70 3.23
CA GLY A 138 -11.76 -11.95 2.64
C GLY A 138 -11.46 -12.09 1.14
N ALA A 139 -10.50 -11.32 0.62
CA ALA A 139 -10.23 -11.19 -0.82
C ALA A 139 -8.75 -11.36 -1.15
N ALA A 140 -8.45 -11.63 -2.43
CA ALA A 140 -7.07 -11.70 -2.89
C ALA A 140 -6.39 -10.32 -2.77
N PRO A 141 -5.10 -10.25 -2.41
CA PRO A 141 -4.40 -8.97 -2.29
C PRO A 141 -4.37 -8.24 -3.63
N ARG A 142 -4.32 -6.91 -3.62
CA ARG A 142 -4.21 -6.13 -4.86
C ARG A 142 -2.82 -6.21 -5.47
N ASN A 143 -2.75 -6.35 -6.79
CA ASN A 143 -1.53 -6.27 -7.58
C ASN A 143 -1.07 -4.80 -7.67
N PRO A 144 0.14 -4.44 -7.20
CA PRO A 144 0.57 -3.05 -7.14
C PRO A 144 0.91 -2.42 -8.50
N TYR A 145 0.88 -3.18 -9.60
CA TYR A 145 1.08 -2.66 -10.95
C TYR A 145 -0.23 -2.41 -11.71
N THR A 146 -1.32 -3.12 -11.37
CA THR A 146 -2.61 -3.01 -12.08
C THR A 146 -3.74 -2.53 -11.18
N ASP A 147 -3.55 -2.54 -9.86
CA ASP A 147 -4.57 -2.28 -8.83
C ASP A 147 -5.74 -3.28 -8.81
N GLU A 148 -5.62 -4.36 -9.59
CA GLU A 148 -6.59 -5.46 -9.65
C GLU A 148 -6.26 -6.57 -8.63
N PRO A 149 -7.22 -7.41 -8.22
CA PRO A 149 -6.95 -8.57 -7.38
C PRO A 149 -5.92 -9.53 -8.01
N THR A 150 -5.03 -10.06 -7.17
CA THR A 150 -4.04 -11.09 -7.52
C THR A 150 -4.74 -12.33 -8.08
N MET A 151 -4.23 -12.88 -9.19
CA MET A 151 -4.83 -14.02 -9.89
C MET A 151 -4.17 -15.36 -9.54
N PHE A 152 -3.04 -15.32 -8.82
CA PHE A 152 -2.24 -16.47 -8.41
C PHE A 152 -1.61 -17.26 -9.58
N ARG A 153 -1.28 -16.58 -10.69
CA ARG A 153 -0.79 -17.16 -11.96
C ARG A 153 0.69 -16.91 -12.23
N GLY A 154 1.38 -16.17 -11.37
CA GLY A 154 2.80 -15.85 -11.53
C GLY A 154 3.09 -14.78 -12.59
N LEU A 155 2.12 -13.90 -12.82
CA LEU A 155 2.30 -12.70 -13.63
C LEU A 155 3.07 -11.61 -12.85
N ALA A 156 3.49 -10.55 -13.54
CA ALA A 156 4.13 -9.43 -12.85
C ALA A 156 3.14 -8.78 -11.86
N GLY A 157 3.57 -8.63 -10.61
CA GLY A 157 2.75 -8.12 -9.49
C GLY A 157 1.89 -9.17 -8.81
N ASP A 158 1.95 -10.41 -9.28
CA ASP A 158 1.11 -11.53 -8.85
C ASP A 158 1.87 -12.42 -7.86
N LEU A 159 1.13 -13.34 -7.25
CA LEU A 159 1.66 -14.39 -6.38
C LEU A 159 1.47 -15.75 -7.05
N THR A 160 2.12 -16.78 -6.52
CA THR A 160 1.75 -18.17 -6.79
C THR A 160 1.84 -18.95 -5.50
N TYR A 161 0.81 -19.77 -5.23
CA TYR A 161 0.82 -20.73 -4.13
C TYR A 161 0.87 -22.14 -4.73
N ARG A 162 1.82 -22.94 -4.28
CA ARG A 162 1.99 -24.32 -4.74
C ARG A 162 2.10 -25.25 -3.54
N PRO A 163 1.14 -26.18 -3.33
CA PRO A 163 1.33 -27.23 -2.37
C PRO A 163 2.50 -28.10 -2.81
N ALA A 164 3.34 -28.49 -1.86
CA ALA A 164 4.50 -29.34 -2.07
C ALA A 164 4.31 -30.69 -1.35
N ALA A 165 5.15 -31.65 -1.71
CA ALA A 165 5.09 -32.99 -1.13
C ALA A 165 5.28 -32.95 0.41
N GLY A 166 4.70 -33.95 1.09
CA GLY A 166 4.82 -34.06 2.56
C GLY A 166 4.02 -33.02 3.34
N GLY A 167 3.03 -32.38 2.72
CA GLY A 167 2.24 -31.33 3.38
C GLY A 167 3.03 -30.05 3.60
N SER A 168 4.01 -29.74 2.75
CA SER A 168 4.65 -28.42 2.72
C SER A 168 3.99 -27.54 1.67
N TYR A 169 4.33 -26.25 1.64
CA TYR A 169 3.89 -25.36 0.57
C TYR A 169 4.99 -24.36 0.19
N VAL A 170 4.84 -23.78 -1.00
CA VAL A 170 5.70 -22.74 -1.54
C VAL A 170 4.85 -21.57 -2.01
N ILE A 171 5.19 -20.37 -1.56
CA ILE A 171 4.66 -19.11 -2.10
C ILE A 171 5.78 -18.41 -2.86
N GLU A 172 5.52 -17.95 -4.08
CA GLU A 172 6.44 -17.12 -4.84
C GLU A 172 5.80 -15.78 -5.17
N ALA A 173 6.59 -14.72 -5.02
CA ALA A 173 6.25 -13.34 -5.37
C ALA A 173 6.90 -12.99 -6.71
N TRP A 174 6.14 -12.43 -7.63
CA TRP A 174 6.59 -12.16 -9.00
C TRP A 174 6.58 -10.66 -9.30
N GLY A 175 7.76 -10.08 -9.53
CA GLY A 175 7.98 -8.70 -9.92
C GLY A 175 8.06 -8.51 -11.43
N ARG A 176 8.18 -7.25 -11.86
CA ARG A 176 8.37 -6.89 -13.26
C ARG A 176 9.82 -7.13 -13.68
N GLY A 177 10.07 -8.10 -14.56
CA GLY A 177 11.37 -8.26 -15.22
C GLY A 177 11.37 -7.72 -16.66
N ALA A 178 12.55 -7.66 -17.30
CA ALA A 178 12.72 -7.05 -18.62
C ALA A 178 11.99 -7.78 -19.76
N ALA A 179 11.96 -9.12 -19.72
CA ALA A 179 11.29 -9.95 -20.73
C ALA A 179 10.31 -10.98 -20.13
N ARG A 180 10.49 -11.32 -18.85
CA ARG A 180 9.67 -12.27 -18.11
C ARG A 180 9.49 -11.78 -16.68
N PRO A 181 8.40 -12.18 -15.99
CA PRO A 181 8.28 -11.93 -14.56
C PRO A 181 9.52 -12.42 -13.80
N GLN A 182 10.03 -11.60 -12.89
CA GLN A 182 11.18 -11.94 -12.07
C GLN A 182 10.68 -12.41 -10.71
N ARG A 183 11.16 -13.56 -10.22
CA ARG A 183 10.84 -13.99 -8.86
C ARG A 183 11.56 -13.10 -7.85
N LEU A 184 10.80 -12.38 -7.03
CA LEU A 184 11.30 -11.46 -5.99
C LEU A 184 11.59 -12.20 -4.68
N ALA A 185 10.67 -13.07 -4.27
CA ALA A 185 10.77 -13.82 -3.03
C ALA A 185 10.19 -15.23 -3.19
N MET A 186 10.68 -16.15 -2.37
CA MET A 186 10.18 -17.51 -2.24
C MET A 186 10.04 -17.82 -0.75
N LEU A 187 8.82 -17.99 -0.29
CA LEU A 187 8.48 -18.35 1.09
C LEU A 187 8.06 -19.83 1.11
N ARG A 188 8.40 -20.54 2.18
CA ARG A 188 8.09 -21.95 2.34
C ARG A 188 7.57 -22.20 3.75
N GLY A 189 6.54 -23.03 3.86
CA GLY A 189 6.10 -23.59 5.14
C GLY A 189 6.13 -25.11 5.09
N ASN A 190 6.47 -25.73 6.22
CA ASN A 190 6.56 -27.17 6.38
C ASN A 190 5.50 -27.61 7.37
N ALA A 191 4.79 -28.71 7.08
CA ALA A 191 3.89 -29.29 8.07
C ALA A 191 4.66 -29.57 9.36
N PRO A 192 4.07 -29.30 10.54
CA PRO A 192 4.68 -29.71 11.79
C PRO A 192 4.90 -31.22 11.71
N SER A 193 6.16 -31.65 11.82
CA SER A 193 6.48 -33.06 11.93
C SER A 193 5.72 -33.58 13.14
N ALA A 194 4.82 -34.54 12.95
CA ALA A 194 4.18 -35.21 14.06
C ALA A 194 5.30 -35.73 14.97
N ALA A 195 5.42 -35.17 16.16
CA ALA A 195 6.32 -35.70 17.17
C ALA A 195 5.75 -37.08 17.53
N HIS A 196 6.36 -38.12 16.94
CA HIS A 196 6.04 -39.51 17.18
C HIS A 196 6.48 -39.92 18.59
#